data_AF-K1RZ62-F1
#
_entry.id   AF-K1RZ62-F1
#
_cell.length_a   1.000
_cell.length_b   1.000
_cell.length_c   1.000
_cell.angle_alpha   90.00
_cell.angle_beta   90.00
_cell.angle_gamma   90.00
#
_symmetry.space_group_name_H-M   'P 1'
#
loop_
_entity.id
_entity.type
_entity.pdbx_description
1 polymer ?
#
loop_
_entity_poly.entity_id
_entity_poly.type
_entity_poly.pdbx_seq_one_letter_code
_entity_poly.pdbx_strand_id
1 'polypeptide(L)'
;MDVVIQTEVSKTNIITSGKNLLCIGDRGDVDGNDFELLSTPYSLSVGTVSRQGDSCWNLAPYGKTGVDATLWYLRQIKFYDGKFKIKFKL
;
A
#
# COMPACT_ATOMS: atom_id res chain seq x y z
N MET A 1 -19.46 10.60 23.60
CA MET A 1 -18.54 9.94 22.66
C MET A 1 -17.70 11.06 22.11
N ASP A 2 -16.44 11.10 22.49
CA ASP A 2 -15.58 12.23 22.16
C ASP A 2 -14.81 11.89 20.89
N VAL A 3 -14.79 12.82 19.93
CA VAL A 3 -13.97 12.69 18.72
C VAL A 3 -12.68 13.45 18.98
N VAL A 4 -11.56 12.72 18.99
CA VAL A 4 -10.22 13.30 19.13
C VAL A 4 -9.61 13.44 17.74
N ILE A 5 -9.20 14.65 17.38
CA ILE A 5 -8.51 14.94 16.13
C ILE A 5 -7.05 15.27 16.48
N GLN A 6 -6.12 14.44 16.02
CA GLN A 6 -4.68 14.70 16.14
C GLN A 6 -4.16 15.26 14.82
N THR A 7 -3.58 16.45 14.83
CA THR A 7 -3.16 17.17 13.60
C THR A 7 -1.83 16.69 13.04
N GLU A 8 -0.98 16.09 13.88
CA GLU A 8 0.39 15.70 13.52
C GLU A 8 0.53 14.19 13.21
N VAL A 9 -0.59 13.49 13.00
CA VAL A 9 -0.58 12.04 12.73
C VAL A 9 -0.61 11.81 11.22
N SER A 10 0.50 11.32 10.68
CA SER A 10 0.55 10.70 9.36
C SER A 10 1.16 9.30 9.43
N LYS A 11 0.67 8.39 8.58
CA LYS A 11 1.29 7.08 8.38
C LYS A 11 2.70 7.21 7.80
N THR A 12 3.03 8.33 7.17
CA THR A 12 4.37 8.58 6.65
C THR A 12 5.40 8.88 7.74
N ASN A 13 4.96 9.25 8.95
CA ASN A 13 5.86 9.53 10.08
C ASN A 13 6.70 8.31 10.50
N ILE A 14 6.25 7.09 10.18
CA ILE A 14 6.98 5.85 10.47
C ILE A 14 7.79 5.34 9.26
N ILE A 15 7.64 5.95 8.09
CA ILE A 15 8.39 5.58 6.90
C ILE A 15 9.80 6.15 7.06
N THR A 16 10.71 5.32 7.56
CA THR A 16 12.14 5.66 7.61
C THR A 16 12.67 5.89 6.19
N SER A 17 13.68 6.75 6.03
CA SER A 17 14.23 7.27 4.76
C SER A 17 14.74 6.25 3.72
N GLY A 18 14.53 4.95 3.93
CA GLY A 18 14.80 3.91 2.96
C GLY A 18 13.81 3.92 1.81
N LYS A 19 14.28 4.24 0.60
CA LYS A 19 13.47 4.28 -0.64
C LYS A 19 12.94 2.90 -1.13
N ASN A 20 13.20 1.82 -0.39
CA ASN A 20 12.92 0.44 -0.79
C ASN A 20 11.93 -0.24 0.18
N LEU A 21 10.78 0.40 0.40
CA LEU A 21 9.71 -0.11 1.26
C LEU A 21 8.50 -0.46 0.42
N LEU A 22 7.94 -1.66 0.60
CA LEU A 22 6.65 -2.01 0.06
C LEU A 22 5.55 -1.50 1.00
N CYS A 23 4.69 -0.63 0.48
CA CYS A 23 3.53 -0.12 1.21
C CYS A 23 2.25 -0.82 0.72
N ILE A 24 1.37 -1.22 1.63
CA ILE A 24 0.07 -1.83 1.32
C ILE A 24 -1.02 -1.12 2.13
N GLY A 25 -2.13 -0.76 1.50
CA GLY A 25 -3.25 -0.02 2.12
C GLY A 25 -4.53 -0.11 1.30
N ASP A 26 -5.66 0.32 1.86
CA ASP A 26 -6.99 0.11 1.27
C ASP A 26 -7.64 1.39 0.73
N ARG A 27 -7.25 2.57 1.24
CA ARG A 27 -7.78 3.85 0.76
C ARG A 27 -6.71 4.80 0.23
N GLY A 28 -6.32 4.58 -1.02
CA GLY A 28 -5.30 5.38 -1.71
C GLY A 28 -5.85 6.48 -2.62
N ASP A 29 -7.15 6.76 -2.56
CA ASP A 29 -7.74 7.95 -3.19
C ASP A 29 -7.41 9.22 -2.38
N VAL A 30 -7.61 10.41 -2.96
CA VAL A 30 -7.18 11.69 -2.36
C VAL A 30 -7.81 11.98 -1.00
N ASP A 31 -9.00 11.42 -0.73
CA ASP A 31 -9.70 11.55 0.54
C ASP A 31 -9.36 10.39 1.51
N GLY A 32 -8.53 9.46 1.07
CA GLY A 32 -8.13 8.26 1.78
C GLY A 32 -7.02 8.51 2.79
N ASN A 33 -7.16 7.91 3.97
CA ASN A 33 -6.17 8.01 5.04
C ASN A 33 -4.84 7.28 4.73
N ASP A 34 -4.78 6.46 3.67
CA ASP A 34 -3.55 5.83 3.17
C ASP A 34 -2.97 6.57 1.96
N PHE A 35 -3.57 7.67 1.50
CA PHE A 35 -3.15 8.38 0.29
C PHE A 35 -1.64 8.64 0.26
N GLU A 36 -1.11 9.30 1.29
CA GLU A 36 0.32 9.63 1.37
C GLU A 36 1.22 8.39 1.43
N LEU A 37 0.79 7.34 2.16
CA LEU A 37 1.50 6.05 2.25
C LEU A 37 1.57 5.36 0.89
N LEU A 38 0.47 5.43 0.13
CA LEU A 38 0.31 4.79 -1.17
C LEU A 38 0.75 5.64 -2.35
N SER A 39 1.15 6.90 -2.12
CA SER A 39 1.89 7.72 -3.09
C SER A 39 3.38 7.35 -3.20
N THR A 40 3.86 6.38 -2.41
CA THR A 40 5.24 5.87 -2.53
C THR A 40 5.41 5.01 -3.80
N PRO A 41 6.61 4.94 -4.42
CA PRO A 41 6.80 4.22 -5.69
C PRO A 41 6.49 2.72 -5.65
N TYR A 42 6.69 2.07 -4.51
CA TYR A 42 6.43 0.63 -4.32
C TYR A 42 5.22 0.42 -3.43
N SER A 43 4.05 0.78 -3.94
CA SER A 43 2.79 0.73 -3.20
C SER A 43 1.74 -0.12 -3.91
N LEU A 44 0.99 -0.89 -3.13
CA LEU A 44 -0.10 -1.73 -3.60
C LEU A 44 -1.40 -1.37 -2.88
N SER A 45 -2.44 -1.11 -3.64
CA SER A 45 -3.79 -0.97 -3.09
C SER A 45 -4.47 -2.34 -2.97
N VAL A 46 -5.23 -2.50 -1.90
CA VAL A 46 -6.18 -3.60 -1.70
C VAL A 46 -7.64 -3.12 -1.77
N GLY A 47 -7.86 -1.85 -2.12
CA GLY A 47 -9.17 -1.22 -2.19
C GLY A 47 -9.21 -0.16 -3.29
N THR A 48 -9.37 1.11 -2.90
CA THR A 48 -9.38 2.24 -3.84
C THR A 48 -7.96 2.62 -4.26
N VAL A 49 -7.80 2.98 -5.53
CA VAL A 49 -6.52 3.36 -6.14
C VAL A 49 -6.39 4.87 -6.30
N SER A 50 -5.15 5.36 -6.32
CA SER A 50 -4.84 6.76 -6.67
C SER A 50 -5.08 7.04 -8.15
N ARG A 51 -5.34 8.31 -8.48
CA ARG A 51 -5.44 8.79 -9.87
C ARG A 51 -4.08 9.14 -10.51
N GLN A 52 -2.99 9.14 -9.74
CA GLN A 52 -1.67 9.61 -10.20
C GLN A 52 -1.00 8.65 -11.21
N GLY A 53 -1.42 7.38 -11.24
CA GLY A 53 -1.06 6.43 -12.32
C GLY A 53 0.37 5.90 -12.29
N ASP A 54 1.19 6.28 -11.31
CA ASP A 54 2.59 5.86 -11.13
C ASP A 54 2.84 5.09 -9.80
N SER A 55 1.81 4.96 -8.98
CA SER A 55 1.83 4.41 -7.63
C SER A 55 0.46 3.81 -7.28
N CYS A 56 0.30 3.24 -6.08
CA CYS A 56 -0.97 2.74 -5.55
C CYS A 56 -1.62 1.66 -6.43
N TRP A 57 -0.82 0.68 -6.87
CA TRP A 57 -1.27 -0.30 -7.87
C TRP A 57 -2.23 -1.34 -7.28
N ASN A 58 -3.37 -1.59 -7.92
CA ASN A 58 -4.18 -2.77 -7.64
C ASN A 58 -3.85 -3.86 -8.66
N LEU A 59 -2.99 -4.80 -8.27
CA LEU A 59 -2.52 -5.91 -9.11
C LEU A 59 -3.10 -7.25 -8.66
N ALA A 60 -3.98 -7.24 -7.67
CA ALA A 60 -4.66 -8.43 -7.20
C ALA A 60 -5.65 -8.91 -8.27
N PRO A 61 -5.87 -10.22 -8.41
CA PRO A 61 -6.88 -10.76 -9.30
C PRO A 61 -8.27 -10.19 -9.02
N TYR A 62 -9.09 -10.11 -10.06
CA TYR A 62 -10.47 -9.64 -9.94
C TYR A 62 -11.22 -10.35 -8.80
N GLY A 63 -11.97 -9.57 -8.03
CA GLY A 63 -12.74 -10.04 -6.87
C GLY A 63 -11.92 -10.21 -5.59
N LYS A 64 -10.60 -9.96 -5.58
CA LYS A 64 -9.80 -9.89 -4.36
C LYS A 64 -9.65 -8.45 -3.88
N THR A 65 -10.03 -8.19 -2.64
CA THR A 65 -9.89 -6.88 -1.97
C THR A 65 -9.53 -7.08 -0.50
N GLY A 66 -9.16 -6.01 0.18
CA GLY A 66 -8.82 -6.00 1.60
C GLY A 66 -7.84 -7.13 1.96
N VAL A 67 -8.22 -7.93 2.96
CA VAL A 67 -7.40 -9.03 3.49
C VAL A 67 -7.05 -10.08 2.42
N ASP A 68 -7.97 -10.38 1.50
CA ASP A 68 -7.72 -11.38 0.45
C ASP A 68 -6.66 -10.92 -0.54
N ALA A 69 -6.71 -9.65 -0.93
CA ALA A 69 -5.69 -9.05 -1.79
C ALA A 69 -4.34 -8.94 -1.06
N THR A 70 -4.34 -8.53 0.22
CA THR A 70 -3.13 -8.52 1.06
C THR A 70 -2.48 -9.90 1.11
N LEU A 71 -3.25 -10.93 1.44
CA LEU A 71 -2.73 -12.31 1.53
C LEU A 71 -2.23 -12.80 0.17
N TRP A 72 -2.91 -12.44 -0.92
CA TRP A 72 -2.47 -12.76 -2.26
C TRP A 72 -1.12 -12.12 -2.59
N TYR A 73 -0.95 -10.82 -2.31
CA TYR A 73 0.32 -10.11 -2.51
C TYR A 73 1.46 -10.74 -1.70
N LEU A 74 1.23 -10.98 -0.39
CA LEU A 74 2.25 -11.56 0.49
C LEU A 74 2.70 -12.95 0.03
N ARG A 75 1.77 -13.76 -0.50
CA ARG A 75 2.09 -15.09 -1.08
C ARG A 75 2.94 -15.02 -2.35
N GLN A 76 2.98 -13.88 -3.05
CA GLN A 76 3.83 -13.69 -4.23
C GLN A 76 5.27 -13.28 -3.88
N ILE A 77 5.54 -12.95 -2.61
CA ILE A 77 6.87 -12.50 -2.17
C ILE A 77 7.84 -13.68 -2.19
N LYS A 78 8.98 -13.47 -2.85
CA LYS A 78 10.15 -14.36 -2.76
C LYS A 78 11.28 -13.63 -2.07
N PHE A 79 11.72 -14.17 -0.95
CA PHE A 79 12.81 -13.62 -0.16
C PHE A 79 14.18 -14.09 -0.69
N TYR A 80 15.14 -13.19 -0.59
CA TYR A 80 16.55 -13.38 -0.89
C TYR A 80 17.35 -12.68 0.22
N ASP A 81 18.66 -12.87 0.23
CA ASP A 81 19.52 -12.20 1.20
C ASP A 81 19.38 -10.66 1.13
N GLY A 82 18.88 -10.06 2.21
CA GLY A 82 18.65 -8.62 2.35
C GLY A 82 17.59 -7.98 1.43
N LYS A 83 16.81 -8.76 0.66
CA LYS A 83 15.83 -8.21 -0.30
C LYS A 83 14.68 -9.18 -0.57
N PHE A 84 13.62 -8.70 -1.18
CA PHE A 84 12.57 -9.54 -1.73
C PHE A 84 12.25 -9.13 -3.17
N LYS A 85 11.61 -10.04 -3.91
CA LYS A 85 11.00 -9.76 -5.21
C LYS A 85 9.57 -10.20 -5.20
N ILE A 86 8.73 -9.47 -5.93
CA ILE A 86 7.34 -9.85 -6.19
C ILE A 86 7.19 -9.94 -7.69
N LYS A 87 6.58 -11.02 -8.17
CA LYS A 87 6.26 -11.19 -9.58
C LYS A 87 4.76 -11.42 -9.70
N PHE A 88 4.07 -10.42 -10.20
CA PHE A 88 2.66 -10.55 -10.55
C PHE A 88 2.54 -11.22 -11.92
N LYS A 89 1.63 -12.18 -12.02
CA LYS A 89 1.15 -12.67 -13.31
C LYS A 89 -0.14 -11.90 -13.58
N LEU A 90 -0.07 -10.92 -14.47
CA LEU A 90 -1.23 -10.20 -14.99
C LEU A 90 -1.96 -11.07 -16.02
#